data_AF-A0A838QJZ2-F1
#
_entry.id   AF-A0A838QJZ2-F1
#
_cell.length_a   1.000
_cell.length_b   1.000
_cell.length_c   1.000
_cell.angle_alpha   90.00
_cell.angle_beta   90.00
_cell.angle_gamma   90.00
#
_symmetry.space_group_name_H-M   'P 1'
#
loop_
_entity.id
_entity.type
_entity.pdbx_description
1 polymer ?
#
loop_
_entity_poly.entity_id
_entity_poly.type
_entity_poly.pdbx_seq_one_letter_code
_entity_poly.pdbx_strand_id
1 'polypeptide(L)'
;MKSALTLAAHLFVTAAAAAQGSPVRAVNSSATPSHDYDLIHQRIEVANFDWDATAFDGNVTTTVVSLRPRLDSIVLDMGRRLTVRTVT
;
A
#
# COMPACT_ATOMS: atom_id res chain seq x y z
N MET A 1 -22.37 -38.63 -22.18
CA MET A 1 -22.60 -38.16 -20.79
C MET A 1 -21.32 -37.84 -20.03
N LYS A 2 -20.21 -38.60 -20.19
CA LYS A 2 -18.93 -38.30 -19.51
C LYS A 2 -18.28 -36.98 -19.95
N SER A 3 -18.32 -36.62 -21.23
CA SER A 3 -17.66 -35.41 -21.75
C SER A 3 -18.27 -34.08 -21.28
N ALA A 4 -19.59 -34.06 -21.03
CA ALA A 4 -20.27 -32.87 -20.50
C ALA A 4 -19.90 -32.61 -19.03
N LEU A 5 -19.70 -33.68 -18.26
CA LEU A 5 -19.30 -33.60 -16.85
C LEU A 5 -17.85 -33.10 -16.69
N THR A 6 -16.96 -33.51 -17.61
CA THR A 6 -15.56 -33.03 -17.62
C THR A 6 -15.46 -31.56 -18.01
N LEU A 7 -16.26 -31.10 -18.97
CA LEU A 7 -16.30 -29.69 -19.38
C LEU A 7 -16.85 -28.80 -18.26
N ALA A 8 -17.91 -29.25 -17.59
CA ALA A 8 -18.47 -28.54 -16.44
C ALA A 8 -17.44 -28.40 -15.31
N ALA A 9 -16.71 -29.47 -14.98
CA ALA A 9 -15.67 -29.43 -13.95
C ALA A 9 -14.54 -28.42 -14.25
N HIS A 10 -14.15 -28.27 -15.52
CA HIS A 10 -13.12 -27.28 -15.92
C HIS A 10 -13.63 -25.83 -15.82
N LEU A 11 -14.92 -25.58 -16.07
CA LEU A 11 -15.51 -24.27 -15.86
C LEU A 11 -15.53 -23.87 -14.36
N PHE A 12 -15.79 -24.82 -13.46
CA PHE A 12 -15.82 -24.54 -12.03
C PHE A 12 -14.43 -24.22 -11.46
N VAL A 13 -13.38 -24.91 -11.94
CA VAL A 13 -12.00 -24.67 -11.48
C VAL A 13 -11.47 -23.30 -11.92
N THR A 14 -11.79 -22.87 -13.15
CA THR A 14 -11.37 -21.54 -13.66
C THR A 14 -12.11 -20.39 -12.97
N ALA A 15 -13.41 -20.55 -12.68
CA ALA A 15 -14.19 -19.57 -11.94
C ALA A 15 -13.71 -19.41 -10.48
N ALA A 16 -13.35 -20.51 -9.82
CA ALA A 16 -12.80 -20.47 -8.47
C ALA A 16 -11.44 -19.76 -8.40
N ALA A 17 -10.56 -19.96 -9.39
CA ALA A 17 -9.27 -19.27 -9.46
C ALA A 17 -9.41 -17.75 -9.66
N ALA A 18 -10.40 -17.29 -10.44
CA ALA A 18 -10.71 -15.87 -10.61
C ALA A 18 -11.30 -15.22 -9.35
N ALA A 19 -12.01 -15.99 -8.51
CA ALA A 19 -12.61 -15.52 -7.26
C ALA A 19 -11.66 -15.53 -6.05
N GLN A 20 -10.54 -16.26 -6.13
CA GLN A 20 -9.50 -16.30 -5.09
C GLN A 20 -8.53 -15.11 -5.17
N GLY A 21 -8.64 -14.27 -6.20
CA GLY A 21 -7.90 -13.01 -6.29
C GLY A 21 -8.59 -11.91 -5.50
N SER A 22 -7.93 -11.35 -4.49
CA SER A 22 -8.43 -10.15 -3.83
C SER A 22 -8.59 -9.02 -4.86
N PRO A 23 -9.78 -8.38 -5.01
CA PRO A 23 -9.94 -7.23 -5.90
C PRO A 23 -9.02 -6.07 -5.48
N VAL A 24 -8.67 -5.99 -4.19
CA VAL A 24 -7.64 -5.08 -3.66
C VAL A 24 -6.27 -5.29 -4.33
N ARG A 25 -5.89 -6.53 -4.64
CA ARG A 25 -4.59 -6.85 -5.26
C ARG A 25 -4.56 -6.52 -6.76
N ALA A 26 -5.69 -6.59 -7.45
CA ALA A 26 -5.78 -6.24 -8.87
C ALA A 26 -5.82 -4.71 -9.10
N VAL A 27 -6.35 -3.95 -8.15
CA VAL A 27 -6.33 -2.47 -8.17
C VAL A 27 -4.96 -1.93 -7.74
N ASN A 28 -4.25 -2.63 -6.84
CA ASN A 28 -2.88 -2.35 -6.44
C ASN A 28 -1.86 -3.07 -7.35
N SER A 29 -2.09 -3.04 -8.66
CA SER A 29 -1.08 -3.50 -9.61
C SER A 29 0.21 -2.69 -9.42
N SER A 30 1.36 -3.27 -9.78
CA SER A 30 2.72 -2.75 -9.61
C SER A 30 3.02 -1.39 -10.29
N ALA A 31 2.00 -0.64 -10.68
CA ALA A 31 2.08 0.66 -11.34
C ALA A 31 1.85 1.85 -10.39
N THR A 32 1.66 1.63 -9.08
CA THR A 32 1.63 2.72 -8.09
C THR A 32 3.05 3.00 -7.58
N PRO A 33 3.57 4.24 -7.63
CA PRO A 33 4.96 4.55 -7.25
C PRO A 33 5.37 4.15 -5.82
N SER A 34 4.41 3.98 -4.91
CA SER A 34 4.66 3.47 -3.56
C SER A 34 5.14 2.00 -3.52
N HIS A 35 5.09 1.26 -4.65
CA HIS A 35 5.53 -0.13 -4.76
C HIS A 35 6.99 -0.29 -5.21
N ASP A 36 7.73 0.80 -5.44
CA ASP A 36 9.15 0.74 -5.81
C ASP A 36 10.11 0.54 -4.62
N TYR A 37 9.54 0.51 -3.41
CA TYR A 37 10.25 0.31 -2.16
C TYR A 37 9.35 -0.38 -1.12
N ASP A 38 9.96 -1.08 -0.18
CA ASP A 38 9.32 -1.60 1.02
C ASP A 38 9.56 -0.66 2.19
N LEU A 39 8.51 -0.33 2.95
CA LEU A 39 8.65 0.33 4.25
C LEU A 39 8.98 -0.74 5.30
N ILE A 40 10.16 -0.65 5.90
CA ILE A 40 10.62 -1.64 6.89
C ILE A 40 10.56 -1.14 8.34
N HIS A 41 10.54 0.18 8.53
CA HIS A 41 10.41 0.80 9.85
C HIS A 41 9.83 2.21 9.75
N GLN A 42 9.13 2.63 10.80
CA GLN A 42 8.67 4.00 10.96
C GLN A 42 8.79 4.42 12.42
N ARG A 43 9.43 5.56 12.65
CA ARG A 43 9.46 6.25 13.95
C ARG A 43 8.58 7.48 13.87
N ILE A 44 7.63 7.59 14.79
CA ILE A 44 6.73 8.72 14.90
C ILE A 44 7.03 9.43 16.21
N GLU A 45 7.37 10.70 16.12
CA GLU A 45 7.66 11.56 17.24
C GLU A 45 6.68 12.73 17.22
N VAL A 46 5.94 12.91 18.30
CA VAL A 46 4.92 13.95 18.45
C VAL A 46 5.32 14.86 19.62
N ALA A 47 5.14 16.16 19.44
CA ALA A 47 5.61 17.19 20.35
C ALA A 47 4.67 18.42 20.34
N ASN A 48 4.96 19.38 21.23
CA ASN A 48 4.22 20.64 21.36
C ASN A 48 2.73 20.43 21.66
N PHE A 49 2.42 19.52 22.58
CA PHE A 49 1.05 19.31 23.02
C PHE A 49 0.53 20.54 23.77
N ASP A 50 -0.53 21.13 23.23
CA ASP A 50 -1.39 22.09 23.90
C ASP A 50 -2.75 21.42 24.10
N TRP A 51 -3.17 21.30 25.36
CA TRP A 51 -4.41 20.62 25.72
C TRP A 51 -5.67 21.39 25.29
N ASP A 52 -5.52 22.68 24.98
CA ASP A 52 -6.60 23.52 24.44
C ASP A 52 -6.62 23.53 22.90
N ALA A 53 -5.64 22.90 22.25
CA ALA A 53 -5.52 22.82 20.80
C ALA A 53 -5.86 21.42 20.24
N THR A 54 -6.38 21.37 19.01
CA THR A 54 -6.62 20.10 18.29
C THR A 54 -5.51 19.78 17.28
N ALA A 55 -4.28 20.13 17.60
CA ALA A 55 -3.11 19.94 16.74
C ALA A 55 -1.85 19.67 17.58
N PHE A 56 -0.90 18.97 16.99
CA PHE A 56 0.44 18.77 17.51
C PHE A 56 1.42 18.80 16.34
N ASP A 57 2.68 19.11 16.64
CA ASP A 57 3.76 18.98 15.68
C ASP A 57 4.46 17.64 15.86
N GLY A 58 5.27 17.27 14.88
CA GLY A 58 6.03 16.04 14.98
C GLY A 58 6.94 15.80 13.80
N ASN A 59 7.70 14.72 13.92
CA ASN A 59 8.52 14.18 12.86
C ASN A 59 8.15 12.72 12.62
N VAL A 60 8.14 12.33 11.35
CA VAL A 60 8.01 10.93 10.94
C VAL A 60 9.28 10.55 10.20
N THR A 61 10.05 9.62 10.76
CA THR A 61 11.19 9.02 10.08
C THR A 61 10.76 7.68 9.52
N THR A 62 10.84 7.53 8.20
CA THR A 62 10.47 6.29 7.51
C THR A 62 11.73 5.65 6.93
N THR A 63 12.00 4.41 7.29
CA THR A 63 13.08 3.61 6.72
C THR A 63 12.52 2.73 5.62
N VAL A 64 13.08 2.85 4.42
CA VAL A 64 12.66 2.09 3.25
C VAL A 64 13.80 1.25 2.69
N VAL A 65 13.45 0.14 2.04
CA VAL A 65 14.34 -0.66 1.21
C VAL A 65 13.89 -0.53 -0.22
N SER A 66 14.77 -0.07 -1.11
CA SER A 66 14.42 0.02 -2.53
C SER A 66 14.35 -1.36 -3.17
N LEU A 67 13.34 -1.57 -4.01
CA LEU A 67 13.15 -2.79 -4.80
C LEU A 67 13.74 -2.69 -6.21
N ARG A 68 14.23 -1.51 -6.61
CA ARG A 68 14.82 -1.27 -7.94
C ARG A 68 16.09 -0.40 -7.86
N PRO A 69 17.04 -0.57 -8.80
CA PRO A 69 18.15 0.37 -8.92
C PRO A 69 17.65 1.80 -9.15
N ARG A 70 18.35 2.80 -8.57
CA ARG A 70 18.09 4.23 -8.79
C ARG A 70 16.67 4.69 -8.42
N LEU A 71 16.21 4.36 -7.21
CA LEU A 71 15.01 4.99 -6.66
C LEU A 71 15.18 6.52 -6.61
N ASP A 72 14.31 7.23 -7.32
CA ASP A 72 14.37 8.69 -7.49
C ASP A 72 13.27 9.44 -6.73
N SER A 73 12.22 8.72 -6.33
CA SER A 73 11.03 9.27 -5.72
C SER A 73 10.44 8.29 -4.70
N ILE A 74 9.83 8.86 -3.67
CA ILE A 74 9.08 8.16 -2.63
C ILE A 74 7.72 8.85 -2.56
N VAL A 75 6.65 8.07 -2.67
CA VAL A 75 5.27 8.58 -2.67
C VAL A 75 4.55 8.08 -1.43
N LEU A 76 4.27 8.98 -0.50
CA LEU A 76 3.59 8.70 0.76
C LEU A 76 2.21 9.35 0.75
N ASP A 77 1.22 8.61 1.24
CA ASP A 77 -0.13 9.15 1.42
C ASP A 77 -0.19 10.11 2.60
N MET A 78 -0.87 11.24 2.39
CA MET A 78 -1.04 12.28 3.40
C MET A 78 -2.53 12.59 3.59
N GLY A 79 -2.99 12.52 4.84
CA GLY A 79 -4.34 12.94 5.20
C GLY A 79 -4.54 14.45 5.03
N ARG A 80 -5.77 14.87 4.70
CA ARG A 80 -6.15 16.28 4.42
C ARG A 80 -5.86 17.30 5.53
N ARG A 81 -5.56 16.86 6.75
CA ARG A 81 -5.29 17.71 7.92
C ARG A 81 -3.81 17.79 8.29
N LEU A 82 -2.95 17.04 7.61
CA LEU A 82 -1.51 17.09 7.82
C LEU A 82 -0.92 18.24 7.00
N THR A 83 0.02 18.96 7.61
CA THR A 83 0.79 20.01 6.95
C THR A 83 2.26 19.65 7.04
N VAL A 84 2.92 19.45 5.90
CA VAL A 84 4.35 19.15 5.83
C VAL A 84 5.13 20.46 5.88
N ARG A 85 6.04 20.57 6.86
CA ARG A 85 6.94 21.73 6.99
C ARG A 85 8.21 21.55 6.15
N THR A 86 8.83 20.37 6.25
CA THR A 86 10.11 20.04 5.59
C THR A 86 10.18 18.54 5.30
N VAL A 87 10.92 18.16 4.26
CA VAL A 87 11.36 16.78 3.96
C VAL A 87 12.87 16.82 3.76
N THR A 88 13.58 15.80 4.27
CA THR A 88 15.04 15.67 4.21
C THR A 88 15.41 14.29 3.74
#